data_AF-A0A7L3PI63-F1
#
_entry.id   AF-A0A7L3PI63-F1
#
_cell.length_a   1.000
_cell.length_b   1.000
_cell.length_c   1.000
_cell.angle_alpha   90.00
_cell.angle_beta   90.00
_cell.angle_gamma   90.00
#
_symmetry.space_group_name_H-M   'P 1'
#
loop_
_entity.id
_entity.type
_entity.pdbx_description
1 polymer ?
#
loop_
_entity_poly.entity_id
_entity_poly.type
_entity_poly.pdbx_seq_one_letter_code
_entity_poly.pdbx_strand_id
1 'polypeptide(L)'
;SEKEQQEAIEHIDEVQNEIDRLNEQASEEILKVEQKYNKLRQPFFQKRSELIAKIPNFWVTTFVNHPQVSALLGEEDEEALHYLTRVEVTEFEDIKSGYRIDFYFDENPYFENKVLSKEFHLNESGDPSSKSTEIKWKSGKDLTKRSSQTQNKASRKRQHEEPESFFTWFTDHSDAGADELGEVIKDDIWPNPLQYYLV
;
A
#
# COMPACT_ATOMS: atom_id res chain seq x y z
N SER A 1 -15.32 47.41 22.41
CA SER A 1 -16.64 47.65 21.78
C SER A 1 -16.95 46.52 20.82
N GLU A 2 -18.22 46.16 20.59
CA GLU A 2 -18.59 45.16 19.56
C GLU A 2 -17.98 45.50 18.19
N LYS A 3 -17.84 46.80 17.88
CA LYS A 3 -17.18 47.29 16.67
C LYS A 3 -15.69 46.92 16.59
N GLU A 4 -14.95 47.08 17.68
CA GLU A 4 -13.52 46.73 17.73
C GLU A 4 -13.31 45.22 17.64
N GLN A 5 -14.24 44.44 18.18
CA GLN A 5 -14.23 42.99 18.05
C GLN A 5 -14.49 42.54 16.61
N GLN A 6 -15.46 43.16 15.92
CA GLN A 6 -15.75 42.87 14.51
C GLN A 6 -14.57 43.25 13.62
N GLU A 7 -13.97 44.43 13.82
CA GLU A 7 -12.75 44.84 13.10
C GLU A 7 -11.62 43.84 13.34
N ALA A 8 -11.40 43.38 14.57
CA ALA A 8 -10.36 42.37 14.84
C ALA A 8 -10.62 41.03 14.12
N ILE A 9 -11.87 40.58 14.02
CA ILE A 9 -12.23 39.35 13.29
C ILE A 9 -11.93 39.50 11.79
N GLU A 10 -12.26 40.65 11.19
CA GLU A 10 -11.97 40.92 9.77
C GLU A 10 -10.46 40.92 9.49
N HIS A 11 -9.65 41.56 10.35
CA HIS A 11 -8.20 41.52 10.21
C HIS A 11 -7.61 40.12 10.41
N ILE A 12 -8.21 39.30 11.30
CA ILE A 12 -7.80 37.90 11.48
C ILE A 12 -8.08 37.10 10.20
N ASP A 13 -9.25 37.29 9.58
CA ASP A 13 -9.60 36.61 8.32
C ASP A 13 -8.66 37.01 7.18
N GLU A 14 -8.32 38.30 7.06
CA GLU A 14 -7.33 38.78 6.09
C GLU A 14 -5.95 38.12 6.30
N VAL A 15 -5.46 38.05 7.53
CA VAL A 15 -4.19 37.38 7.87
C VAL A 15 -4.27 35.87 7.59
N GLN A 16 -5.40 35.23 7.88
CA GLN A 16 -5.59 33.80 7.59
C GLN A 16 -5.52 33.53 6.08
N ASN A 17 -6.15 34.38 5.27
CA ASN A 17 -6.07 34.30 3.81
C ASN A 17 -4.62 34.46 3.29
N GLU A 18 -3.79 35.28 3.92
CA GLU A 18 -2.36 35.39 3.56
C GLU A 18 -1.57 34.13 3.94
N ILE A 19 -1.84 33.54 5.10
CA ILE A 19 -1.25 32.27 5.54
C ILE A 19 -1.62 31.14 4.58
N ASP A 20 -2.89 31.06 4.17
CA ASP A 20 -3.37 30.02 3.26
C ASP A 20 -2.69 30.12 1.88
N ARG A 21 -2.49 31.34 1.37
CA ARG A 21 -1.71 31.56 0.13
C ARG A 21 -0.25 31.10 0.26
N LEU A 22 0.39 31.34 1.40
CA LEU A 22 1.75 30.84 1.65
C LEU A 22 1.80 29.31 1.72
N ASN A 23 0.79 28.68 2.33
CA ASN A 23 0.69 27.22 2.40
C ASN A 23 0.47 26.59 1.00
N GLU A 24 -0.31 27.25 0.15
CA GLU A 24 -0.51 26.83 -1.24
C GLU A 24 0.80 26.90 -2.03
N GLN A 25 1.54 28.01 -1.92
CA GLN A 25 2.86 28.17 -2.54
C GLN A 25 3.86 27.10 -2.07
N ALA A 26 3.93 26.85 -0.76
CA ALA A 26 4.79 25.80 -0.21
C ALA A 26 4.41 24.41 -0.74
N SER A 27 3.11 24.11 -0.83
CA SER A 27 2.61 22.86 -1.39
C SER A 27 2.98 22.67 -2.86
N GLU A 28 2.94 23.73 -3.67
CA GLU A 28 3.40 23.68 -5.06
C GLU A 28 4.91 23.46 -5.21
N GLU A 29 5.71 24.09 -4.35
CA GLU A 29 7.17 23.91 -4.36
C GLU A 29 7.56 22.49 -3.96
N ILE A 30 6.93 21.95 -2.91
CA ILE A 30 7.12 20.56 -2.49
C ILE A 30 6.75 19.61 -3.64
N LEU A 31 5.60 19.83 -4.29
CA LEU A 31 5.16 19.01 -5.42
C LEU A 31 6.19 19.01 -6.56
N LYS A 32 6.74 20.18 -6.92
CA LYS A 32 7.77 20.31 -7.96
C LYS A 32 9.06 19.56 -7.58
N VAL A 33 9.46 19.63 -6.31
CA VAL A 33 10.63 18.90 -5.78
C VAL A 33 10.39 17.40 -5.87
N GLU A 34 9.27 16.91 -5.36
CA GLU A 34 8.95 15.47 -5.39
C GLU A 34 8.85 14.93 -6.82
N GLN A 35 8.17 15.65 -7.74
CA GLN A 35 8.11 15.27 -9.17
C GLN A 35 9.50 15.16 -9.80
N LYS A 36 10.41 16.08 -9.47
CA LYS A 36 11.80 16.05 -9.94
C LYS A 36 12.52 14.81 -9.39
N TYR A 37 12.45 14.56 -8.09
CA TYR A 37 13.17 13.46 -7.46
C TYR A 37 12.57 12.09 -7.80
N ASN A 38 11.26 11.99 -8.04
CA ASN A 38 10.63 10.77 -8.56
C ASN A 38 11.23 10.37 -9.91
N LYS A 39 11.35 11.31 -10.84
CA LYS A 39 11.99 11.07 -12.15
C LYS A 39 13.46 10.66 -11.99
N LEU A 40 14.18 11.28 -11.05
CA LEU A 40 15.58 10.93 -10.78
C LEU A 40 15.73 9.55 -10.10
N ARG A 41 14.79 9.14 -9.23
CA ARG A 41 14.78 7.85 -8.54
C ARG A 41 14.42 6.69 -9.48
N GLN A 42 13.55 6.91 -10.46
CA GLN A 42 13.03 5.88 -11.37
C GLN A 42 14.12 4.96 -11.99
N PRO A 43 15.21 5.46 -12.62
CA PRO A 43 16.23 4.59 -13.20
C PRO A 43 16.94 3.72 -12.16
N PHE A 44 17.07 4.20 -10.91
CA PHE A 44 17.66 3.42 -9.82
C PHE A 44 16.71 2.34 -9.31
N PHE A 45 15.41 2.63 -9.23
CA PHE A 45 14.40 1.62 -8.91
C PHE A 45 14.34 0.54 -9.99
N GLN A 46 14.39 0.91 -11.28
CA GLN A 46 14.43 -0.06 -12.36
C GLN A 46 15.68 -0.95 -12.29
N LYS A 47 16.87 -0.35 -12.12
CA LYS A 47 18.12 -1.08 -11.94
C LYS A 47 18.07 -2.02 -10.72
N ARG A 48 17.47 -1.58 -9.61
CA ARG A 48 17.27 -2.40 -8.41
C ARG A 48 16.35 -3.59 -8.70
N SER A 49 15.24 -3.38 -9.40
CA SER A 49 14.32 -4.45 -9.80
C SER A 49 15.00 -5.49 -10.70
N GLU A 50 15.85 -5.07 -11.65
CA GLU A 50 16.62 -5.99 -12.50
C GLU A 50 17.63 -6.85 -11.72
N LEU A 51 18.18 -6.32 -10.62
CA LEU A 51 19.07 -7.05 -9.73
C LEU A 51 18.29 -8.02 -8.84
N ILE A 52 17.17 -7.57 -8.27
CA ILE A 52 16.28 -8.38 -7.44
C ILE A 52 15.74 -9.58 -8.23
N ALA A 53 15.40 -9.40 -9.51
CA ALA A 53 14.91 -10.48 -10.38
C ALA A 53 15.89 -11.67 -10.53
N LYS A 54 17.16 -11.50 -10.16
CA LYS A 54 18.18 -12.56 -10.16
C LYS A 54 18.26 -13.34 -8.85
N ILE A 55 17.51 -12.92 -7.84
CA ILE A 55 17.50 -13.50 -6.49
C ILE A 55 16.15 -14.21 -6.30
N PRO A 56 16.11 -15.55 -6.35
CA PRO A 56 14.89 -16.30 -6.11
C PRO A 56 14.29 -15.99 -4.73
N ASN A 57 12.96 -15.99 -4.64
CA ASN A 57 12.20 -15.78 -3.40
C ASN A 57 12.45 -14.45 -2.68
N PHE A 58 13.07 -13.45 -3.33
CA PHE A 58 13.43 -12.20 -2.68
C PHE A 58 12.26 -11.52 -1.96
N TRP A 59 11.12 -11.36 -2.64
CA TRP A 59 9.98 -10.63 -2.09
C TRP A 59 9.25 -11.39 -0.99
N VAL A 60 9.03 -12.70 -1.13
CA VAL A 60 8.42 -13.50 -0.06
C VAL A 60 9.30 -13.51 1.19
N THR A 61 10.62 -13.68 1.06
CA THR A 61 11.55 -13.59 2.20
C THR A 61 11.52 -12.20 2.83
N THR A 62 11.49 -11.14 2.01
CA THR A 62 11.36 -9.75 2.50
C THR A 62 10.09 -9.56 3.34
N PHE A 63 8.95 -10.07 2.88
CA PHE A 63 7.67 -9.92 3.58
C PHE A 63 7.57 -10.78 4.83
N VAL A 64 8.05 -12.03 4.80
CA VAL A 64 8.08 -12.92 5.97
C VAL A 64 9.02 -12.39 7.07
N ASN A 65 10.09 -11.69 6.69
CA ASN A 65 11.02 -11.08 7.66
C ASN A 65 10.55 -9.71 8.18
N HIS A 66 9.56 -9.08 7.55
CA HIS A 66 9.07 -7.77 7.97
C HIS A 66 8.06 -7.90 9.13
N PRO A 67 8.31 -7.31 10.32
CA PRO A 67 7.54 -7.59 11.53
C PRO A 67 6.02 -7.39 11.42
N GLN A 68 5.58 -6.35 10.70
CA GLN A 68 4.15 -6.07 10.51
C GLN A 68 3.53 -6.91 9.39
N VAL A 69 4.28 -7.23 8.33
CA VAL A 69 3.71 -7.94 7.17
C VAL A 69 3.63 -9.42 7.47
N SER A 70 4.65 -9.98 8.13
CA SER A 70 4.67 -11.39 8.53
C SER A 70 3.49 -11.78 9.42
N ALA A 71 3.01 -10.86 10.24
CA ALA A 71 1.84 -11.07 11.09
C ALA A 71 0.52 -11.20 10.31
N LEU A 72 0.50 -10.77 9.04
CA LEU A 72 -0.65 -10.83 8.14
C LEU A 72 -0.59 -12.01 7.16
N LEU A 73 0.49 -12.79 7.17
CA LEU A 73 0.65 -13.93 6.26
C LEU A 73 0.22 -15.23 6.95
N GLY A 74 -0.75 -15.92 6.35
CA GLY A 74 -0.98 -17.34 6.64
C GLY A 74 -0.06 -18.25 5.82
N GLU A 75 0.02 -19.54 6.19
CA GLU A 75 0.92 -20.51 5.53
C GLU A 75 0.71 -20.58 4.01
N GLU A 76 -0.54 -20.70 3.53
CA GLU A 76 -0.80 -20.74 2.09
C GLU A 76 -0.68 -19.37 1.40
N ASP A 77 -0.68 -18.26 2.15
CA ASP A 77 -0.35 -16.94 1.57
C ASP A 77 1.14 -16.90 1.22
N GLU A 78 2.01 -17.40 2.12
CA GLU A 78 3.44 -17.54 1.85
C GLU A 78 3.69 -18.46 0.64
N GLU A 79 2.97 -19.58 0.54
CA GLU A 79 3.05 -20.48 -0.63
C GLU A 79 2.66 -19.79 -1.94
N ALA A 80 1.64 -18.92 -1.93
CA ALA A 80 1.27 -18.13 -3.10
C ALA A 80 2.30 -17.03 -3.39
N LEU A 81 2.84 -16.40 -2.36
CA LEU A 81 3.88 -15.36 -2.46
C LEU A 81 5.23 -15.90 -2.94
N HIS A 82 5.50 -17.21 -2.86
CA HIS A 82 6.66 -17.82 -3.52
C HIS A 82 6.69 -17.59 -5.04
N TYR A 83 5.54 -17.33 -5.66
CA TYR A 83 5.44 -17.00 -7.08
C TYR A 83 5.54 -15.49 -7.35
N LEU A 84 5.71 -14.66 -6.32
CA LEU A 84 5.89 -13.21 -6.43
C LEU A 84 7.30 -12.89 -6.95
N THR A 85 7.36 -12.40 -8.18
CA THR A 85 8.63 -12.11 -8.87
C THR A 85 9.04 -10.66 -8.73
N ARG A 86 8.08 -9.74 -8.62
CA ARG A 86 8.34 -8.31 -8.55
C ARG A 86 7.24 -7.59 -7.78
N VAL A 87 7.65 -6.62 -6.97
CA VAL A 87 6.79 -5.58 -6.40
C VAL A 87 7.23 -4.24 -6.99
N GLU A 88 6.29 -3.39 -7.33
CA GLU A 88 6.56 -2.06 -7.87
C GLU A 88 5.59 -1.05 -7.26
N VAL A 89 6.13 0.03 -6.68
CA VAL A 89 5.34 1.14 -6.17
C VAL A 89 5.49 2.31 -7.14
N THR A 90 4.36 2.80 -7.65
CA THR A 90 4.28 3.93 -8.59
C THR A 90 3.45 5.03 -7.98
N GLU A 91 4.04 6.20 -7.76
CA GLU A 91 3.31 7.42 -7.41
C GLU A 91 2.65 8.01 -8.68
N PHE A 92 1.44 8.54 -8.55
CA PHE A 92 0.78 9.20 -9.68
C PHE A 92 1.44 10.55 -10.02
N GLU A 93 1.24 11.04 -11.25
CA GLU A 93 1.90 12.28 -11.72
C GLU A 93 1.53 13.50 -10.87
N ASP A 94 0.26 13.56 -10.45
CA ASP A 94 -0.13 14.35 -9.31
C ASP A 94 0.06 13.51 -8.05
N ILE A 95 1.15 13.79 -7.33
CA ILE A 95 1.55 13.02 -6.14
C ILE A 95 0.50 13.14 -5.03
N LYS A 96 -0.28 14.24 -5.04
CA LYS A 96 -1.42 14.41 -4.14
C LYS A 96 -2.55 13.43 -4.44
N SER A 97 -2.65 12.94 -5.67
CA SER A 97 -3.71 12.04 -6.10
C SER A 97 -3.50 10.59 -5.65
N GLY A 98 -2.32 10.20 -5.16
CA GLY A 98 -2.07 8.88 -4.56
C GLY A 98 -1.03 8.01 -5.29
N TYR A 99 -1.14 6.69 -5.13
CA TYR A 99 -0.13 5.73 -5.58
C TYR A 99 -0.73 4.35 -5.90
N ARG A 100 0.04 3.52 -6.62
CA ARG A 100 -0.28 2.13 -6.94
C ARG A 100 0.83 1.20 -6.52
N ILE A 101 0.46 0.05 -5.99
CA ILE A 101 1.36 -1.07 -5.69
C ILE A 101 0.99 -2.23 -6.61
N ASP A 102 1.94 -2.65 -7.45
CA ASP A 102 1.80 -3.77 -8.39
C ASP A 102 2.61 -4.98 -7.90
N PHE A 103 1.95 -6.14 -7.81
CA PHE A 103 2.53 -7.43 -7.46
C PHE A 103 2.51 -8.33 -8.68
N TYR A 104 3.68 -8.68 -9.21
CA TYR A 104 3.84 -9.49 -10.41
C TYR A 104 4.11 -10.94 -10.04
N PHE A 105 3.31 -11.85 -10.57
CA PHE A 105 3.37 -13.27 -10.28
C PHE A 105 3.73 -14.07 -11.53
N ASP A 106 4.53 -15.11 -11.34
CA ASP A 106 4.63 -16.21 -12.29
C ASP A 106 3.34 -17.05 -12.28
N GLU A 107 3.24 -17.97 -13.24
CA GLU A 107 2.16 -18.95 -13.26
C GLU A 107 2.17 -19.76 -11.96
N ASN A 108 1.04 -19.77 -11.26
CA ASN A 108 0.91 -20.35 -9.92
C ASN A 108 -0.41 -21.13 -9.80
N PRO A 109 -0.55 -22.02 -8.80
CA PRO A 109 -1.74 -22.86 -8.66
C PRO A 109 -2.95 -22.16 -8.05
N TYR A 110 -2.84 -20.89 -7.60
CA TYR A 110 -3.89 -20.21 -6.83
C TYR A 110 -4.81 -19.35 -7.69
N PHE A 111 -4.26 -18.56 -8.60
CA PHE A 111 -5.03 -17.62 -9.43
C PHE A 111 -4.43 -17.48 -10.84
N GLU A 112 -5.20 -16.88 -11.75
CA GLU A 112 -4.79 -16.67 -13.16
C GLU A 112 -4.08 -15.32 -13.39
N ASN A 113 -4.19 -14.38 -12.45
CA ASN A 113 -3.60 -13.04 -12.56
C ASN A 113 -2.07 -13.12 -12.66
N LYS A 114 -1.50 -12.42 -13.65
CA LYS A 114 -0.05 -12.15 -13.71
C LYS A 114 0.36 -10.94 -12.88
N VAL A 115 -0.58 -10.03 -12.65
CA VAL A 115 -0.39 -8.82 -11.85
C VAL A 115 -1.61 -8.62 -10.98
N LEU A 116 -1.39 -8.37 -9.70
CA LEU A 116 -2.39 -7.84 -8.77
C LEU A 116 -1.98 -6.41 -8.40
N SER A 117 -2.88 -5.46 -8.61
CA SER A 117 -2.64 -4.05 -8.29
C SER A 117 -3.56 -3.62 -7.16
N LYS A 118 -3.04 -2.84 -6.20
CA LYS A 118 -3.79 -2.05 -5.22
C LYS A 118 -3.46 -0.57 -5.44
N GLU A 119 -4.47 0.23 -5.69
CA GLU A 119 -4.38 1.68 -5.92
C GLU A 119 -5.01 2.43 -4.76
N PHE A 120 -4.35 3.49 -4.32
CA PHE A 120 -4.83 4.43 -3.32
C PHE A 120 -4.96 5.79 -3.99
N HIS A 121 -6.11 6.42 -3.81
CA HIS A 121 -6.48 7.69 -4.43
C HIS A 121 -6.95 8.67 -3.37
N LEU A 122 -6.55 9.94 -3.48
CA LEU A 122 -7.15 11.04 -2.73
C LEU A 122 -7.96 11.90 -3.71
N ASN A 123 -9.24 12.13 -3.41
CA ASN A 123 -10.08 12.99 -4.23
C ASN A 123 -9.78 14.49 -3.97
N GLU A 124 -10.40 15.40 -4.74
CA GLU A 124 -10.22 16.86 -4.57
C GLU A 124 -10.65 17.38 -3.18
N SER A 125 -11.53 16.65 -2.48
CA SER A 125 -11.97 16.95 -1.11
C SER A 125 -11.04 16.38 -0.04
N GLY A 126 -10.00 15.62 -0.45
CA GLY A 126 -9.06 14.95 0.45
C GLY A 126 -9.55 13.60 0.98
N ASP A 127 -10.68 13.07 0.50
CA ASP A 127 -11.17 11.77 0.97
C ASP A 127 -10.36 10.64 0.31
N PRO A 128 -9.84 9.69 1.11
CA PRO A 128 -9.13 8.53 0.61
C PRO A 128 -10.08 7.50 0.02
N SER A 129 -9.67 6.86 -1.06
CA SER A 129 -10.34 5.72 -1.67
C SER A 129 -9.31 4.72 -2.19
N SER A 130 -9.70 3.45 -2.27
CA SER A 130 -8.82 2.42 -2.86
C SER A 130 -9.53 1.60 -3.92
N LYS A 131 -8.75 1.06 -4.85
CA LYS A 131 -9.21 0.14 -5.90
C LYS A 131 -8.23 -1.00 -6.03
N SER A 132 -8.72 -2.19 -6.33
CA SER A 132 -7.87 -3.36 -6.52
C SER A 132 -8.21 -4.10 -7.80
N THR A 133 -7.22 -4.85 -8.26
CA THR A 133 -7.45 -5.92 -9.24
C THR A 133 -8.27 -7.04 -8.60
N GLU A 134 -9.36 -7.44 -9.24
CA GLU A 134 -10.10 -8.64 -8.85
C GLU A 134 -9.24 -9.89 -9.05
N ILE A 135 -9.12 -10.70 -8.00
CA ILE A 135 -8.35 -11.96 -8.04
C ILE A 135 -9.20 -13.03 -8.71
N LYS A 136 -8.69 -13.57 -9.81
CA LYS A 136 -9.27 -14.68 -10.57
C LYS A 136 -8.79 -16.00 -10.00
N TRP A 137 -9.36 -16.37 -8.86
CA TRP A 137 -9.04 -17.61 -8.17
C TRP A 137 -9.31 -18.84 -9.04
N LYS A 138 -8.37 -19.78 -9.03
CA LYS A 138 -8.58 -21.12 -9.57
C LYS A 138 -9.54 -21.90 -8.67
N SER A 139 -10.17 -22.93 -9.23
CA SER A 139 -11.20 -23.70 -8.52
C SER A 139 -10.71 -24.24 -7.18
N GLY A 140 -11.37 -23.84 -6.09
CA GLY A 140 -11.05 -24.28 -4.73
C GLY A 140 -9.79 -23.66 -4.11
N LYS A 141 -9.25 -22.60 -4.71
CA LYS A 141 -8.01 -21.94 -4.28
C LYS A 141 -8.20 -20.50 -3.78
N ASP A 142 -9.44 -20.13 -3.50
CA ASP A 142 -9.78 -18.83 -2.95
C ASP A 142 -9.35 -18.72 -1.48
N LEU A 143 -8.24 -18.00 -1.25
CA LEU A 143 -7.60 -17.87 0.07
C LEU A 143 -8.40 -17.01 1.04
N THR A 144 -9.27 -16.10 0.56
CA THR A 144 -10.02 -15.16 1.42
C THR A 144 -11.25 -15.80 2.08
N LYS A 145 -11.71 -16.96 1.58
CA LYS A 145 -12.94 -17.63 2.07
C LYS A 145 -12.74 -18.61 3.23
N ARG A 146 -11.51 -18.74 3.74
CA ARG A 146 -11.14 -19.80 4.70
C ARG A 146 -11.84 -19.74 6.05
N SER A 147 -12.19 -18.55 6.55
CA SER A 147 -12.84 -18.40 7.87
C SER A 147 -14.13 -19.23 7.99
N SER A 148 -14.76 -19.58 6.87
CA SER A 148 -16.01 -20.37 6.83
C SER A 148 -15.83 -21.89 6.80
N GLN A 149 -14.66 -22.41 6.41
CA GLN A 149 -14.46 -23.87 6.26
C GLN A 149 -13.91 -24.55 7.52
N THR A 150 -13.10 -23.85 8.31
CA THR A 150 -12.49 -24.39 9.54
C THR A 150 -13.44 -24.40 10.74
N GLN A 151 -14.48 -23.54 10.76
CA GLN A 151 -15.48 -23.54 11.86
C GLN A 151 -16.35 -24.81 11.91
N ASN A 152 -16.41 -25.61 10.84
CA ASN A 152 -17.21 -26.84 10.80
C ASN A 152 -16.50 -28.09 11.34
N LYS A 153 -15.25 -28.00 11.81
CA LYS A 153 -14.53 -29.12 12.45
C LYS A 153 -14.13 -28.77 13.88
N ALA A 154 -15.04 -29.07 14.80
CA ALA A 154 -14.86 -29.32 16.23
C ALA A 154 -13.43 -29.21 16.80
N SER A 155 -13.23 -28.34 17.80
CA SER A 155 -12.98 -28.72 19.21
C SER A 155 -12.21 -27.62 19.97
N ARG A 156 -12.65 -27.36 21.20
CA ARG A 156 -12.10 -26.37 22.14
C ARG A 156 -10.64 -26.71 22.52
N LYS A 157 -9.67 -26.08 21.86
CA LYS A 157 -8.32 -25.81 22.37
C LYS A 157 -7.89 -24.50 21.77
N ARG A 158 -7.19 -23.65 22.54
CA ARG A 158 -6.70 -22.31 22.12
C ARG A 158 -5.97 -22.45 20.79
N GLN A 159 -6.70 -22.28 19.70
CA GLN A 159 -6.18 -22.33 18.36
C GLN A 159 -5.72 -20.91 18.10
N HIS A 160 -4.45 -20.76 17.76
CA HIS A 160 -3.97 -19.52 17.17
C HIS A 160 -4.94 -19.22 16.02
N GLU A 161 -5.77 -18.19 16.16
CA GLU A 161 -6.55 -17.72 15.02
C GLU A 161 -5.51 -17.30 13.98
N GLU A 162 -5.49 -18.01 12.85
CA GLU A 162 -4.69 -17.59 11.72
C GLU A 162 -5.17 -16.20 11.30
N PRO A 163 -4.23 -15.30 10.94
CA PRO A 163 -4.62 -13.99 10.44
C PRO A 163 -5.56 -14.15 9.23
N GLU A 164 -6.40 -13.14 9.01
CA GLU A 164 -7.12 -13.06 7.74
C GLU A 164 -6.09 -13.06 6.60
N SER A 165 -6.39 -13.79 5.51
CA SER A 165 -5.46 -13.96 4.41
C SER A 165 -4.99 -12.60 3.89
N PHE A 166 -3.69 -12.47 3.60
CA PHE A 166 -3.08 -11.31 2.95
C PHE A 166 -3.88 -10.83 1.73
N PHE A 167 -4.44 -11.76 0.96
CA PHE A 167 -5.16 -11.45 -0.27
C PHE A 167 -6.52 -10.78 -0.03
N THR A 168 -7.03 -10.78 1.21
CA THR A 168 -8.23 -10.02 1.61
C THR A 168 -8.02 -8.52 1.43
N TRP A 169 -6.77 -8.05 1.52
CA TRP A 169 -6.40 -6.66 1.25
C TRP A 169 -6.73 -6.19 -0.17
N PHE A 170 -6.85 -7.11 -1.14
CA PHE A 170 -7.32 -6.78 -2.50
C PHE A 170 -8.83 -6.68 -2.60
N THR A 171 -9.59 -7.07 -1.58
CA THR A 171 -11.06 -7.01 -1.57
C THR A 171 -11.63 -6.00 -0.58
N ASP A 172 -10.87 -5.64 0.45
CA ASP A 172 -11.28 -4.62 1.41
C ASP A 172 -10.91 -3.21 0.92
N HIS A 173 -11.96 -2.38 0.83
CA HIS A 173 -11.90 -0.98 0.44
C HIS A 173 -12.61 -0.07 1.44
N SER A 174 -13.01 -0.62 2.60
CA SER A 174 -13.94 0.04 3.52
C SER A 174 -13.33 1.27 4.20
N ASP A 175 -12.02 1.24 4.49
CA ASP A 175 -11.30 2.35 5.11
C ASP A 175 -9.90 2.53 4.49
N ALA A 176 -9.86 3.12 3.30
CA ALA A 176 -8.60 3.40 2.61
C ALA A 176 -7.70 4.41 3.34
N GLY A 177 -8.25 5.21 4.26
CA GLY A 177 -7.49 6.18 5.06
C GLY A 177 -6.77 5.56 6.24
N ALA A 178 -7.16 4.36 6.66
CA ALA A 178 -6.53 3.59 7.73
C ALA A 178 -5.72 2.39 7.22
N ASP A 179 -5.38 2.37 5.92
CA ASP A 179 -4.67 1.24 5.30
C ASP A 179 -3.18 1.23 5.69
N GLU A 180 -2.86 0.52 6.78
CA GLU A 180 -1.49 0.43 7.28
C GLU A 180 -0.57 -0.36 6.35
N LEU A 181 -1.09 -1.38 5.66
CA LEU A 181 -0.26 -2.27 4.83
C LEU A 181 0.28 -1.56 3.58
N GLY A 182 -0.54 -0.73 2.92
CA GLY A 182 -0.13 0.10 1.79
C GLY A 182 0.98 1.07 2.18
N GLU A 183 0.82 1.74 3.32
CA GLU A 183 1.84 2.65 3.87
C GLU A 183 3.13 1.92 4.21
N VAL A 184 3.07 0.78 4.89
CA VAL A 184 4.26 -0.05 5.20
C VAL A 184 5.00 -0.46 3.93
N ILE A 185 4.28 -0.92 2.91
CA ILE A 185 4.92 -1.31 1.65
C ILE A 185 5.54 -0.10 0.96
N LYS A 186 4.83 1.03 0.89
CA LYS A 186 5.29 2.23 0.17
C LYS A 186 6.43 2.96 0.88
N ASP A 187 6.34 3.15 2.18
CA ASP A 187 7.18 4.07 2.95
C ASP A 187 8.28 3.38 3.76
N ASP A 188 8.18 2.06 4.00
CA ASP A 188 9.20 1.29 4.71
C ASP A 188 9.89 0.23 3.82
N ILE A 189 9.11 -0.70 3.26
CA ILE A 189 9.69 -1.82 2.50
C ILE A 189 10.24 -1.34 1.15
N TRP A 190 9.47 -0.58 0.38
CA TRP A 190 9.86 -0.17 -0.97
C TRP A 190 11.13 0.69 -1.02
N PRO A 191 11.38 1.65 -0.11
CA PRO A 191 12.63 2.41 -0.12
C PRO A 191 13.88 1.53 0.03
N ASN A 192 13.83 0.47 0.85
CA ASN A 192 14.98 -0.41 1.06
C ASN A 192 14.58 -1.86 1.43
N PRO A 193 14.10 -2.68 0.48
CA PRO A 193 13.62 -4.02 0.80
C PRO A 193 14.75 -4.98 1.20
N LEU A 194 15.99 -4.67 0.80
CA LEU A 194 17.16 -5.49 1.11
C LEU A 194 17.40 -5.61 2.62
N GLN A 195 17.03 -4.61 3.41
CA GLN A 195 17.23 -4.65 4.86
C GLN A 195 16.46 -5.78 5.53
N TYR A 196 15.28 -6.15 5.00
CA TYR A 196 14.45 -7.23 5.51
C TYR A 196 14.84 -8.57 4.90
N TYR A 197 15.31 -8.60 3.64
CA TYR A 197 15.80 -9.83 3.03
C TYR A 197 17.06 -10.41 3.73
N LEU A 198 17.91 -9.56 4.32
CA LEU A 198 19.17 -9.96 4.94
C LEU A 198 19.07 -10.43 6.40
N VAL A 199 17.86 -10.42 6.98
CA VAL A 199 17.58 -10.90 8.35
C VAL A 199 17.47 -12.42 8.35
#